data_AF-A0A7R7BTA5-F1
#
_entry.id   AF-A0A7R7BTA5-F1
#
_cell.length_a   1.000
_cell.length_b   1.000
_cell.length_c   1.000
_cell.angle_alpha   90.00
_cell.angle_beta   90.00
_cell.angle_gamma   90.00
#
_symmetry.space_group_name_H-M   'P 1'
#
loop_
_entity.id
_entity.type
_entity.pdbx_description
1 polymer ?
#
loop_
_entity_poly.entity_id
_entity_poly.type
_entity_poly.pdbx_seq_one_letter_code
_entity_poly.pdbx_strand_id
1 'polypeptide(L)'
;MAVAQAVDLRDGLTLAPGTAGMHAAVRALVAPLREDGTLGIDAEALYAGAGDGNMAAIVPSHMLADDIVEQPARLIRRRCSP
;
A
#
# COMPACT_ATOMS: atom_id res chain seq x y z
N MET A 1 4.44 6.99 1.23
CA MET A 1 4.07 8.12 2.12
C MET A 1 3.05 9.06 1.48
N ALA A 2 3.41 9.85 0.46
CA ALA A 2 2.48 10.81 -0.17
C ALA A 2 1.18 10.18 -0.69
N VAL A 3 1.27 9.00 -1.31
CA VAL A 3 0.09 8.26 -1.78
C VAL A 3 -0.82 7.81 -0.62
N ALA A 4 -0.23 7.34 0.49
CA ALA A 4 -1.00 6.96 1.67
C ALA A 4 -1.72 8.18 2.29
N GLN A 5 -1.08 9.34 2.26
CA GLN A 5 -1.71 10.59 2.66
C GLN A 5 -2.86 10.99 1.72
N ALA A 6 -2.68 10.86 0.41
CA ALA A 6 -3.73 11.14 -0.56
C ALA A 6 -4.94 10.20 -0.42
N VAL A 7 -4.72 8.95 0.02
CA VAL A 7 -5.80 8.02 0.37
C VAL A 7 -6.55 8.50 1.61
N ASP A 8 -5.84 8.89 2.67
CA ASP A 8 -6.48 9.33 3.93
C ASP A 8 -7.33 10.60 3.77
N LEU A 9 -6.98 11.46 2.81
CA LEU A 9 -7.72 12.67 2.49
C LEU A 9 -8.95 12.41 1.60
N ARG A 10 -9.09 11.21 1.04
CA ARG A 10 -10.22 10.87 0.15
C ARG A 10 -11.31 10.15 0.92
N ASP A 11 -12.38 10.88 1.21
CA ASP A 11 -13.60 10.29 1.75
C ASP A 11 -14.23 9.30 0.78
N GLY A 12 -14.74 8.18 1.31
CA GLY A 12 -15.48 7.17 0.55
C GLY A 12 -14.64 6.29 -0.39
N LEU A 13 -13.30 6.38 -0.36
CA LEU A 13 -12.44 5.55 -1.19
C LEU A 13 -12.34 4.13 -0.63
N THR A 14 -12.75 3.13 -1.43
CA THR A 14 -12.52 1.72 -1.12
C THR A 14 -11.31 1.20 -1.90
N LEU A 15 -10.26 0.77 -1.20
CA LEU A 15 -9.07 0.21 -1.81
C LEU A 15 -9.25 -1.28 -2.13
N ALA A 16 -8.63 -1.73 -3.22
CA ALA A 16 -8.48 -3.16 -3.49
C ALA A 16 -7.60 -3.81 -2.39
N PRO A 17 -7.78 -5.11 -2.08
CA PRO A 17 -7.13 -5.76 -0.93
C PRO A 17 -5.60 -5.57 -0.88
N GLY A 18 -4.91 -5.81 -2.01
CA GLY A 18 -3.45 -5.61 -2.08
C GLY A 18 -3.01 -4.17 -1.85
N THR A 19 -3.78 -3.20 -2.34
CA THR A 19 -3.50 -1.77 -2.14
C THR A 19 -3.82 -1.32 -0.71
N ALA A 20 -4.88 -1.90 -0.11
CA ALA A 20 -5.26 -1.64 1.27
C ALA A 20 -4.18 -2.09 2.26
N GLY A 21 -3.54 -3.24 2.04
CA GLY A 21 -2.45 -3.64 2.93
C GLY A 21 -1.14 -2.90 2.70
N MET A 22 -0.83 -2.46 1.48
CA MET A 22 0.28 -1.52 1.27
C MET A 22 0.05 -0.21 2.01
N HIS A 23 -1.18 0.31 1.98
CA HIS A 23 -1.57 1.49 2.76
C HIS A 23 -1.44 1.25 4.27
N ALA A 24 -1.96 0.12 4.78
CA ALA A 24 -1.86 -0.24 6.18
C ALA A 24 -0.40 -0.42 6.66
N ALA A 25 0.45 -1.06 5.85
CA ALA A 25 1.87 -1.24 6.13
C ALA A 25 2.60 0.11 6.26
N VAL A 26 2.31 1.06 5.35
CA VAL A 26 2.84 2.42 5.45
C VAL A 26 2.34 3.11 6.72
N ARG A 27 1.07 2.92 7.10
CA ARG A 27 0.48 3.54 8.31
C ARG A 27 0.91 2.91 9.63
N ALA A 28 1.43 1.69 9.61
CA ALA A 28 2.10 1.11 10.76
C ALA A 28 3.44 1.80 11.07
N LEU A 29 4.06 2.45 10.07
CA LEU A 29 5.37 3.09 10.19
C LEU A 29 5.28 4.61 10.24
N VAL A 30 4.29 5.20 9.56
CA VAL A 30 4.14 6.66 9.42
C VAL A 30 2.72 7.08 9.75
N ALA A 31 2.60 7.86 10.82
CA ALA A 31 1.34 8.46 11.22
C ALA A 31 0.76 9.38 10.11
N PRO A 32 -0.57 9.55 10.05
CA PRO A 32 -1.18 10.54 9.16
C PRO A 32 -0.61 11.93 9.44
N LEU A 33 -0.22 12.65 8.38
CA LEU A 33 0.33 13.99 8.53
C LEU A 33 -0.81 14.95 8.82
N ARG A 34 -0.79 15.57 10.01
CA ARG A 34 -1.81 16.54 10.45
C ARG A 34 -1.30 17.98 10.40
N GLU A 35 0.01 18.14 10.53
CA GLU A 35 0.72 19.40 10.65
C GLU A 35 2.05 19.26 9.91
N ASP A 36 2.63 20.36 9.44
CA ASP A 36 3.96 20.33 8.85
C ASP A 36 5.00 19.93 9.89
N GLY A 37 5.74 18.86 9.63
CA GLY A 37 6.72 18.29 10.54
C GLY A 37 7.97 17.82 9.81
N THR A 38 8.98 17.43 10.57
CA THR A 38 10.23 16.92 9.99
C THR A 38 10.01 15.56 9.34
N LEU A 39 10.03 15.54 8.01
CA LEU A 39 9.84 14.35 7.19
C LEU A 39 10.89 13.25 7.44
N GLY A 40 12.09 13.62 7.90
CA GLY A 40 13.25 12.73 7.99
C GLY A 40 13.04 11.50 8.89
N ILE A 41 12.30 11.63 9.99
CA ILE A 41 12.08 10.52 10.93
C ILE A 41 11.18 9.46 10.30
N ASP A 42 10.09 9.88 9.68
CA ASP A 42 9.14 9.00 9.01
C ASP A 42 9.73 8.36 7.74
N ALA A 43 10.58 9.10 7.03
CA ALA A 43 11.30 8.59 5.86
C ALA A 43 12.29 7.49 6.23
N GLU A 44 13.03 7.66 7.33
CA GLU A 44 13.98 6.66 7.81
C GLU A 44 13.28 5.40 8.32
N ALA A 45 12.17 5.55 9.06
CA ALA A 45 11.36 4.41 9.51
C ALA A 45 10.82 3.59 8.33
N LEU A 46 10.37 4.26 7.27
CA LEU A 46 9.96 3.59 6.02
C LEU A 46 11.13 2.90 5.32
N TYR A 47 12.30 3.55 5.24
CA TYR A 47 13.47 2.98 4.56
C TYR A 47 14.00 1.75 5.30
N ALA A 48 14.11 1.84 6.63
CA ALA A 48 14.52 0.73 7.48
C ALA A 48 13.51 -0.43 7.44
N GLY A 49 12.21 -0.13 7.44
CA GLY A 49 11.17 -1.15 7.31
C GLY A 49 11.19 -1.82 5.93
N ALA A 50 11.35 -1.04 4.86
CA ALA A 50 11.28 -1.54 3.49
C ALA A 50 12.52 -2.33 3.04
N GLY A 51 13.60 -2.43 3.84
CA GLY A 51 14.77 -3.31 3.62
C GLY A 51 15.29 -3.44 2.18
N ASP A 52 16.42 -2.81 1.85
CA ASP A 52 17.03 -2.86 0.49
C ASP A 52 16.07 -2.46 -0.66
N GLY A 53 15.04 -1.66 -0.36
CA GLY A 53 14.03 -1.24 -1.34
C GLY A 53 12.96 -2.30 -1.62
N ASN A 54 12.92 -3.39 -0.84
CA ASN A 54 11.90 -4.40 -0.94
C ASN A 54 10.63 -4.00 -0.16
N MET A 55 9.73 -3.30 -0.84
CA MET A 55 8.42 -2.96 -0.27
C MET A 55 7.65 -4.21 0.21
N ALA A 56 7.92 -5.40 -0.33
CA ALA A 56 7.31 -6.65 0.14
C ALA A 56 7.74 -7.06 1.56
N ALA A 57 8.82 -6.47 2.11
CA ALA A 57 9.29 -6.71 3.47
C ALA A 57 8.37 -6.08 4.53
N ILE A 58 7.64 -5.02 4.19
CA ILE A 58 6.68 -4.35 5.09
C ILE A 58 5.23 -4.82 4.86
N VAL A 59 4.94 -5.46 3.73
CA VAL A 59 3.61 -6.05 3.48
C VAL A 59 3.58 -7.47 4.06
N PRO A 60 2.57 -7.86 4.84
CA PRO A 60 2.47 -9.20 5.37
C PRO A 60 2.53 -10.27 4.27
N SER A 61 3.30 -11.35 4.48
CA SER A 61 3.54 -12.40 3.48
C SER A 61 2.27 -13.09 2.97
N HIS A 62 1.17 -13.05 3.73
CA HIS A 62 -0.13 -13.58 3.33
C HIS A 62 -0.86 -12.73 2.27
N MET A 63 -0.37 -11.52 1.97
CA MET A 63 -0.94 -10.63 0.96
C MET A 63 -0.21 -10.71 -0.39
N LEU A 64 1.03 -11.23 -0.41
CA LEU A 64 1.85 -11.35 -1.62
C LEU A 64 1.44 -12.53 -2.52
N ALA A 65 0.69 -13.50 -2.00
CA ALA A 65 0.46 -14.76 -2.68
C ALA A 65 -0.65 -14.73 -3.74
N ASP A 66 -1.64 -13.82 -3.68
CA ASP A 66 -2.87 -13.98 -4.48
C ASP A 66 -3.31 -12.80 -5.37
N ASP A 67 -2.94 -11.54 -5.10
CA ASP A 67 -3.65 -10.41 -5.73
C ASP A 67 -2.91 -9.60 -6.82
N ILE A 68 -1.58 -9.56 -6.84
CA ILE A 68 -0.85 -8.65 -7.76
C ILE A 68 -0.74 -9.22 -9.20
N VAL A 69 -0.64 -10.54 -9.35
CA VAL A 69 -0.53 -11.19 -10.66
C VAL A 69 -1.88 -11.68 -11.21
N GLU A 70 -2.84 -12.02 -10.34
CA GLU A 70 -4.09 -12.68 -10.75
C GLU A 70 -5.25 -11.71 -11.07
N GLN A 71 -5.18 -10.45 -10.63
CA GLN A 71 -6.20 -9.46 -10.96
C GLN A 71 -6.31 -9.06 -12.45
N PRO A 72 -5.22 -8.84 -13.22
CA PRO A 72 -5.36 -8.54 -14.64
C PRO A 72 -5.94 -9.74 -15.43
N ALA A 73 -5.64 -10.97 -15.02
CA ALA A 73 -6.10 -12.18 -15.71
C ALA A 73 -7.60 -12.48 -15.46
N ARG A 74 -8.10 -12.25 -14.24
CA ARG A 74 -9.52 -12.48 -13.90
C ARG A 74 -10.44 -11.43 -14.56
N LEU A 75 -9.98 -10.19 -14.72
CA LEU A 75 -10.74 -9.14 -15.40
C LEU A 75 -10.88 -9.40 -16.91
N ILE A 76 -9.84 -9.95 -17.54
CA ILE A 76 -9.85 -10.33 -18.96
C ILE A 76 -10.71 -11.58 -19.18
N ARG A 77 -10.60 -12.62 -18.34
CA ARG A 77 -11.40 -13.85 -18.50
C ARG A 77 -12.92 -13.63 -18.32
N ARG A 78 -13.35 -12.70 -17.47
CA ARG A 78 -14.78 -12.35 -17.33
C ARG A 78 -15.36 -11.59 -18.53
N ARG A 79 -14.51 -10.98 -19.37
CA ARG A 79 -14.93 -10.25 -20.58
C ARG A 79 -14.97 -11.11 -21.84
N CYS A 80 -14.42 -12.34 -21.78
CA CYS A 80 -14.34 -13.27 -22.90
C CYS A 80 -15.17 -14.56 -22.71
N SER A 81 -16.06 -14.61 -21.72
CA SER A 81 -17.08 -15.67 -21.67
C SER A 81 -18.27 -15.26 -22.54
N PRO A 82 -18.70 -16.09 -23.51
CA PRO A 82 -19.91 -15.87 -24.30
C PRO A 82 -21.18 -15.93 -23.45
#